data_AF-A0A7X2PLX7-F1
#
_entry.id   AF-A0A7X2PLX7-F1
#
_cell.length_a   1.000
_cell.length_b   1.000
_cell.length_c   1.000
_cell.angle_alpha   90.00
_cell.angle_beta   90.00
_cell.angle_gamma   90.00
#
_symmetry.space_group_name_H-M   'P 1'
#
loop_
_entity.id
_entity.type
_entity.pdbx_description
1 polymer ?
#
loop_
_entity_poly.entity_id
_entity_poly.type
_entity_poly.pdbx_seq_one_letter_code
_entity_poly.pdbx_strand_id
1 'polypeptide(L)'
;MDRLHPRGKRGPPLTHFSSPAQPQPRLAVRRMDPVSEESHAAMDPAWSSQGDRIYFTSERDGFRCIWARRLDRVTKKPVGESFPVSHFHSARQSLRSVGWQGRFLGLNAGPDRLVFAVTELTGNIWLEEKSFAKE
;
A
#
# COMPACT_ATOMS: atom_id res chain seq x y z
N MET A 1 6.24 -58.38 58.07
CA MET A 1 5.19 -57.34 57.94
C MET A 1 5.53 -56.52 56.70
N ASP A 2 5.08 -56.99 55.54
CA ASP A 2 5.37 -56.43 54.23
C ASP A 2 4.52 -55.18 53.95
N ARG A 3 5.17 -54.08 53.54
CA ARG A 3 4.50 -52.93 52.90
C ARG A 3 4.69 -53.04 51.38
N LEU A 4 3.63 -53.42 50.68
CA LEU A 4 3.52 -53.39 49.22
C LEU A 4 3.40 -51.94 48.71
N HIS A 5 4.31 -51.53 47.83
CA HIS A 5 4.17 -50.33 47.00
C HIS A 5 3.31 -50.65 45.76
N PRO A 6 2.36 -49.80 45.35
CA PRO A 6 1.56 -50.05 44.15
C PRO A 6 2.38 -49.79 42.87
N ARG A 7 2.48 -50.81 42.01
CA ARG A 7 3.03 -50.72 40.66
C ARG A 7 2.15 -49.80 39.79
N GLY A 8 2.71 -48.70 39.30
CA GLY A 8 2.07 -47.85 38.28
C GLY A 8 1.80 -48.62 36.99
N LYS A 9 0.57 -48.52 36.47
CA LYS A 9 0.16 -49.14 35.20
C LYS A 9 0.80 -48.39 34.03
N ARG A 10 1.59 -49.08 33.21
CA ARG A 10 2.09 -48.57 31.93
C ARG A 10 0.92 -48.45 30.95
N GLY A 11 0.61 -47.24 30.50
CA GLY A 11 -0.37 -46.99 29.43
C GLY A 11 0.14 -47.52 28.07
N PRO A 12 -0.75 -47.74 27.09
CA PRO A 12 -0.37 -48.25 25.78
C PRO A 12 0.56 -47.27 25.04
N PRO A 13 1.46 -47.75 24.16
CA PRO A 13 2.35 -46.86 23.41
C PRO A 13 1.55 -45.97 22.44
N LEU A 14 1.86 -44.67 22.45
CA LEU A 14 1.32 -43.71 21.49
C LEU A 14 1.82 -44.08 20.09
N THR A 15 0.91 -44.47 19.20
CA THR A 15 1.21 -44.70 17.78
C THR A 15 1.20 -43.34 17.07
N HIS A 16 2.35 -42.84 16.66
CA HIS A 16 2.42 -41.66 15.81
C HIS A 16 2.09 -42.05 14.36
N PHE A 17 0.96 -41.55 13.85
CA PHE A 17 0.65 -41.57 12.42
C PHE A 17 1.20 -40.28 11.78
N SER A 18 2.25 -40.40 10.96
CA SER A 18 2.65 -39.34 10.03
C SER A 18 1.97 -39.56 8.69
N SER A 19 1.19 -38.59 8.21
CA SER A 19 0.71 -38.61 6.82
C SER A 19 1.89 -38.45 5.85
N PRO A 20 1.91 -39.18 4.72
CA PRO A 20 2.90 -38.95 3.68
C PRO A 20 2.74 -37.52 3.14
N ALA A 21 3.83 -36.77 3.09
CA ALA A 21 3.84 -35.46 2.46
C ALA A 21 3.46 -35.59 0.98
N GLN A 22 2.33 -35.00 0.59
CA GLN A 22 2.02 -34.85 -0.82
C GLN A 22 3.05 -33.89 -1.46
N PRO A 23 3.59 -34.23 -2.64
CA PRO A 23 4.46 -33.30 -3.35
C PRO A 23 3.67 -32.03 -3.69
N GLN A 24 4.13 -30.90 -3.17
CA GLN A 24 3.60 -29.58 -3.50
C GLN A 24 3.83 -29.35 -5.01
N PRO A 25 2.80 -28.93 -5.78
CA PRO A 25 3.02 -28.55 -7.17
C PRO A 25 4.03 -27.40 -7.22
N ARG A 26 5.05 -27.54 -8.07
CA ARG A 26 6.02 -26.46 -8.29
C ARG A 26 5.27 -25.32 -8.97
N LEU A 27 4.94 -24.28 -8.20
CA LEU A 27 4.31 -23.06 -8.73
C LEU A 27 5.17 -22.55 -9.89
N ALA A 28 4.57 -22.41 -11.07
CA ALA A 28 5.21 -21.72 -12.18
C ALA A 28 5.43 -20.27 -11.74
N VAL A 29 6.68 -19.91 -11.46
CA VAL A 29 7.04 -18.52 -11.15
C VAL A 29 6.87 -17.73 -12.44
N ARG A 30 5.78 -16.98 -12.52
CA ARG A 30 5.51 -16.09 -13.65
C ARG A 30 6.46 -14.90 -13.55
N ARG A 31 7.16 -14.59 -14.63
CA ARG A 31 8.04 -13.42 -14.72
C ARG A 31 7.22 -12.16 -14.41
N MET A 32 7.68 -11.36 -13.45
CA MET A 32 7.14 -10.03 -13.21
C MET A 32 7.73 -9.07 -14.23
N ASP A 33 6.86 -8.52 -15.09
CA ASP A 33 7.22 -7.44 -15.98
C ASP A 33 6.93 -6.10 -15.28
N PRO A 34 7.88 -5.14 -15.25
CA PRO A 34 7.65 -3.86 -14.61
C PRO A 34 6.58 -3.08 -15.36
N VAL A 35 5.61 -2.55 -14.61
CA VAL A 35 4.54 -1.69 -15.16
C VAL A 35 5.02 -0.25 -15.35
N SER A 36 6.12 0.13 -14.68
CA SER A 36 6.82 1.41 -14.85
C SER A 36 8.32 1.20 -14.67
N GLU A 37 9.13 1.69 -15.61
CA GLU A 37 10.61 1.68 -15.52
C GLU A 37 11.18 2.95 -14.85
N GLU A 38 10.32 3.84 -14.38
CA GLU A 38 10.72 5.17 -13.90
C GLU A 38 11.27 5.12 -12.47
N SER A 39 12.37 5.84 -12.25
CA SER A 39 13.18 5.86 -11.01
C SER A 39 12.49 6.51 -9.80
N HIS A 40 11.28 7.04 -9.97
CA HIS A 40 10.51 7.66 -8.90
C HIS A 40 9.57 6.62 -8.25
N ALA A 41 9.57 6.58 -6.92
CA ALA A 41 8.73 5.64 -6.17
C ALA A 41 7.26 5.75 -6.59
N ALA A 42 6.71 4.68 -7.17
CA ALA A 42 5.28 4.49 -7.40
C ALA A 42 4.67 3.82 -6.16
N MET A 43 3.66 4.46 -5.55
CA MET A 43 3.02 3.99 -4.32
C MET A 43 1.50 3.95 -4.48
N ASP A 44 0.83 3.22 -3.60
CA ASP A 44 -0.64 3.13 -3.54
C ASP A 44 -1.30 2.76 -4.88
N PRO A 45 -0.92 1.62 -5.50
CA PRO A 45 -1.45 1.25 -6.80
C PRO A 45 -2.95 0.90 -6.73
N ALA A 46 -3.72 1.40 -7.68
CA ALA A 46 -5.12 1.06 -7.87
C ALA A 46 -5.39 0.71 -9.34
N TRP A 47 -5.99 -0.45 -9.60
CA TRP A 47 -6.34 -0.88 -10.94
C TRP A 47 -7.71 -0.33 -11.35
N SER A 48 -7.81 0.22 -12.56
CA SER A 48 -9.10 0.45 -13.19
C SER A 48 -9.91 -0.86 -13.27
N SER A 49 -11.24 -0.77 -13.13
CA SER A 49 -12.12 -1.95 -13.23
C SER A 49 -12.04 -2.65 -14.58
N GLN A 50 -11.70 -1.88 -15.62
CA GLN A 50 -11.51 -2.33 -16.99
C GLN A 50 -10.13 -2.96 -17.25
N GLY A 51 -9.20 -2.82 -16.31
CA GLY A 51 -7.86 -3.41 -16.38
C GLY A 51 -6.94 -2.82 -17.47
N ASP A 52 -7.27 -1.65 -18.02
CA ASP A 52 -6.47 -0.94 -19.05
C ASP A 52 -5.65 0.21 -18.48
N ARG A 53 -5.76 0.46 -17.17
CA ARG A 53 -5.01 1.47 -16.45
C ARG A 53 -4.65 1.02 -15.04
N ILE A 54 -3.49 1.43 -14.60
CA ILE A 54 -3.10 1.47 -13.20
C ILE A 54 -2.90 2.93 -12.78
N TYR A 55 -3.48 3.29 -11.64
CA TYR A 55 -3.30 4.57 -10.97
C TYR A 55 -2.35 4.39 -9.80
N PHE A 56 -1.54 5.39 -9.50
CA PHE A 56 -0.58 5.36 -8.39
C PHE A 56 -0.18 6.78 -8.02
N THR A 57 0.45 6.94 -6.86
CA THR A 57 1.11 8.20 -6.50
C THR A 57 2.59 8.21 -6.86
N SER A 58 3.09 9.37 -7.27
CA SER A 58 4.50 9.58 -7.60
C SER A 58 4.91 11.02 -7.31
N GLU A 59 6.19 11.21 -6.97
CA GLU A 59 6.82 12.52 -6.73
C GLU A 59 7.70 12.98 -7.91
N ARG A 60 7.46 12.44 -9.11
CA ARG A 60 8.31 12.66 -10.30
C ARG A 60 8.34 14.10 -10.81
N ASP A 61 7.38 14.93 -10.42
CA ASP A 61 7.34 16.37 -10.73
C ASP A 61 7.72 17.26 -9.53
N GLY A 62 8.28 16.68 -8.47
CA GLY A 62 8.63 17.38 -7.24
C GLY A 62 7.52 17.43 -6.19
N PHE A 63 6.30 16.98 -6.53
CA PHE A 63 5.16 16.93 -5.62
C PHE A 63 4.49 15.56 -5.67
N ARG A 64 3.92 15.10 -4.55
CA ARG A 64 3.16 13.84 -4.54
C ARG A 64 1.83 14.04 -5.25
N CYS A 65 1.73 13.51 -6.48
CA CYS A 65 0.56 13.64 -7.33
C CYS A 65 -0.02 12.27 -7.69
N ILE A 66 -1.24 12.23 -8.25
CA ILE A 66 -1.83 11.01 -8.81
C ILE A 66 -1.44 10.91 -10.28
N TRP A 67 -0.90 9.77 -10.67
CA TRP A 67 -0.46 9.43 -12.01
C TRP A 67 -1.17 8.17 -12.49
N ALA A 68 -1.18 7.96 -13.81
CA ALA A 68 -1.67 6.75 -14.41
C ALA A 68 -0.74 6.25 -15.52
N ARG A 69 -0.72 4.94 -15.71
CA ARG A 69 -0.11 4.27 -16.87
C ARG A 69 -1.19 3.49 -17.60
N ARG A 70 -1.26 3.66 -18.92
CA ARG A 70 -2.11 2.82 -19.78
C ARG A 70 -1.46 1.45 -19.97
N LEU A 71 -2.29 0.44 -20.04
CA LEU A 71 -1.88 -0.95 -20.21
C LEU A 71 -2.71 -1.59 -21.30
N ASP A 72 -2.07 -2.46 -22.07
CA ASP A 72 -2.80 -3.39 -22.91
C ASP A 72 -3.65 -4.32 -22.02
N ARG A 73 -4.93 -4.47 -22.34
CA ARG A 73 -5.89 -5.16 -21.46
C ARG A 73 -5.57 -6.64 -21.28
N VAL A 74 -4.94 -7.26 -22.25
CA VAL A 74 -4.70 -8.71 -22.27
C VAL A 74 -3.31 -9.01 -21.70
N THR A 75 -2.29 -8.39 -22.29
CA THR A 75 -0.88 -8.63 -21.95
C THR A 75 -0.45 -7.88 -20.69
N LYS A 76 -1.21 -6.88 -20.25
CA LYS A 76 -0.89 -5.95 -19.15
C LYS A 76 0.42 -5.18 -19.33
N LYS A 77 0.93 -5.14 -20.57
CA LYS A 77 2.14 -4.39 -20.89
C LYS A 77 1.84 -2.89 -20.94
N PRO A 78 2.76 -2.03 -20.46
CA PRO A 78 2.64 -0.59 -20.58
C PRO A 78 2.44 -0.13 -22.02
N VAL A 79 1.53 0.83 -22.21
CA VAL A 79 1.26 1.49 -23.48
C VAL A 79 1.59 2.97 -23.32
N GLY A 80 2.71 3.40 -23.91
CA GLY A 80 3.20 4.78 -23.80
C GLY A 80 3.67 5.13 -22.38
N GLU A 81 3.90 6.43 -22.14
CA GLU A 81 4.40 6.97 -20.87
C GLU A 81 3.31 7.09 -19.78
N SER A 82 3.76 7.25 -18.53
CA SER A 82 2.86 7.63 -17.43
C SER A 82 2.43 9.09 -17.62
N PHE A 83 1.20 9.41 -17.27
CA PHE A 83 0.67 10.77 -17.39
C PHE A 83 0.00 11.22 -16.08
N PRO A 84 0.00 12.54 -15.78
CA PRO A 84 -0.61 13.05 -14.56
C PRO A 84 -2.14 12.95 -14.67
N VAL A 85 -2.77 12.52 -13.58
CA VAL A 85 -4.24 12.49 -13.44
C VAL A 85 -4.71 13.66 -12.59
N SER A 86 -4.00 13.97 -11.50
CA SER A 86 -4.32 15.10 -10.64
C SER A 86 -3.07 15.60 -9.92
N HIS A 87 -2.84 16.92 -9.98
CA HIS A 87 -1.74 17.59 -9.32
C HIS A 87 -2.14 18.10 -7.93
N PHE A 88 -1.24 17.96 -6.98
CA PHE A 88 -1.42 18.36 -5.57
C PHE A 88 -0.24 19.24 -5.12
N HIS A 89 -0.01 20.32 -5.87
CA HIS A 89 1.14 21.21 -5.69
C HIS A 89 0.92 22.27 -4.61
N SER A 90 -0.31 22.44 -4.13
CA SER A 90 -0.60 23.43 -3.10
C SER A 90 -0.21 22.92 -1.72
N ALA A 91 0.31 23.82 -0.87
CA ALA A 91 0.54 23.51 0.53
C ALA A 91 -0.76 23.16 1.27
N ARG A 92 -1.90 23.73 0.82
CA ARG A 92 -3.23 23.49 1.38
C ARG A 92 -3.71 22.07 1.13
N GLN A 93 -3.41 21.49 -0.02
CA GLN A 93 -3.82 20.14 -0.43
C GLN A 93 -2.61 19.35 -0.92
N SER A 94 -1.66 19.11 -0.02
CA SER A 94 -0.50 18.26 -0.30
C SER A 94 -0.79 16.82 0.12
N LEU A 95 -0.69 15.87 -0.81
CA LEU A 95 -0.85 14.45 -0.48
C LEU A 95 0.23 13.93 0.47
N ARG A 96 1.35 14.65 0.62
CA ARG A 96 2.40 14.28 1.58
C ARG A 96 1.97 14.43 3.04
N SER A 97 0.89 15.18 3.29
CA SER A 97 0.30 15.42 4.61
C SER A 97 -0.69 14.33 5.05
N VAL A 98 -0.93 13.30 4.23
CA VAL A 98 -1.86 12.19 4.52
C VAL A 98 -1.08 10.95 4.96
N GLY A 99 -1.54 10.23 5.99
CA GLY A 99 -0.94 8.95 6.39
C GLY A 99 0.55 9.04 6.78
N TRP A 100 1.30 7.96 6.56
CA TRP A 100 2.75 7.95 6.82
C TRP A 100 3.47 8.62 5.65
N GLN A 101 3.70 9.95 5.74
CA GLN A 101 4.42 10.74 4.72
C GLN A 101 3.79 10.63 3.32
N GLY A 102 2.47 10.53 3.23
CA GLY A 102 1.74 10.33 1.97
C GLY A 102 1.67 8.88 1.50
N ARG A 103 2.19 7.90 2.25
CA ARG A 103 1.96 6.47 1.98
C ARG A 103 0.64 6.04 2.61
N PHE A 104 -0.11 5.21 1.90
CA PHE A 104 -1.38 4.64 2.33
C PHE A 104 -2.55 5.64 2.35
N LEU A 105 -2.69 6.44 1.30
CA LEU A 105 -3.87 7.31 1.10
C LEU A 105 -5.17 6.52 0.79
N GLY A 106 -5.12 5.19 0.69
CA GLY A 106 -6.28 4.37 0.38
C GLY A 106 -6.82 4.61 -1.03
N LEU A 107 -5.93 4.78 -2.02
CA LEU A 107 -6.32 4.99 -3.40
C LEU A 107 -7.05 3.77 -3.95
N ASN A 108 -8.26 3.98 -4.44
CA ASN A 108 -9.10 2.97 -5.07
C ASN A 108 -9.72 3.53 -6.34
N ALA A 109 -9.83 2.70 -7.37
CA ALA A 109 -10.42 3.07 -8.65
C ALA A 109 -11.73 2.31 -8.88
N GLY A 110 -12.81 3.06 -9.09
CA GLY A 110 -14.08 2.56 -9.60
C GLY A 110 -14.18 2.67 -11.12
N PRO A 111 -15.35 2.36 -11.72
CA PRO A 111 -15.56 2.49 -13.16
C PRO A 111 -15.31 3.90 -13.71
N ASP A 112 -15.63 4.92 -12.92
CA ASP A 112 -15.69 6.32 -13.33
C ASP A 112 -15.11 7.30 -12.31
N ARG A 113 -14.50 6.80 -11.22
CA ARG A 113 -14.09 7.60 -10.08
C ARG A 113 -12.84 7.06 -9.42
N LEU A 114 -12.05 7.96 -8.84
CA LEU A 114 -10.99 7.63 -7.89
C LEU A 114 -11.44 8.06 -6.50
N VAL A 115 -11.24 7.19 -5.52
CA VAL A 115 -11.52 7.47 -4.10
C VAL A 115 -10.22 7.34 -3.34
N PHE A 116 -9.90 8.35 -2.55
CA PHE A 116 -8.70 8.40 -1.72
C PHE A 116 -8.89 9.42 -0.60
N ALA A 117 -8.07 9.30 0.45
CA ALA A 117 -7.99 10.29 1.50
C ALA A 117 -7.15 11.50 1.05
N VAL A 118 -7.67 12.70 1.35
CA VAL A 118 -6.96 13.97 1.18
C VAL A 118 -7.17 14.81 2.43
N THR A 119 -6.16 15.57 2.82
CA THR A 119 -6.25 16.53 3.92
C THR A 119 -6.22 17.95 3.38
N GLU A 120 -6.86 18.85 4.11
CA GLU A 120 -6.81 20.28 3.85
C GLU A 120 -6.14 20.98 5.01
N LEU A 121 -5.02 21.66 4.75
CA LEU A 121 -4.28 22.43 5.74
C LEU A 121 -4.65 23.91 5.59
N THR A 122 -5.24 24.46 6.64
CA THR A 122 -5.55 25.90 6.72
C THR A 122 -4.87 26.49 7.96
N GLY A 123 -4.47 27.75 7.88
CA GLY A 123 -3.81 28.43 8.97
C GLY A 123 -3.89 29.94 8.78
N ASN A 124 -3.85 30.65 9.90
CA ASN A 124 -3.81 32.11 9.96
C ASN A 124 -2.48 32.53 10.58
N ILE A 125 -1.94 33.65 10.11
CA ILE A 125 -0.80 34.31 10.74
C ILE A 125 -1.35 35.52 11.49
N TRP A 126 -1.02 35.62 12.77
CA TRP A 126 -1.40 36.74 13.62
C TRP A 126 -0.14 37.49 14.04
N LEU A 127 -0.19 38.82 13.99
CA LEU A 127 0.85 39.70 14.47
C LEU A 127 0.37 40.37 15.76
N GLU A 128 1.15 40.24 16.84
CA GLU A 128 0.95 41.00 18.06
C GLU A 128 1.87 42.23 18.03
N GLU A 129 1.29 43.42 18.18
CA GLU A 129 2.05 44.65 18.45
C GLU A 129 1.92 45.00 19.92
N LYS A 130 3.05 45.10 20.62
CA LYS A 130 3.08 45.60 21.99
C LYS A 130 3.22 47.12 21.98
N SER A 131 2.16 47.81 22.37
CA SER A 131 2.21 49.24 22.68
C SER A 131 2.68 49.45 24.11
N PHE A 132 3.79 50.18 24.29
CA PHE A 132 4.23 50.63 25.60
C PHE A 132 3.48 51.89 26.00
N ALA A 133 2.98 51.94 27.24
CA ALA A 133 2.32 53.12 27.78
C ALA A 133 3.34 54.26 27.91
N LYS A 134 2.91 55.47 27.54
CA LYS A 134 3.70 56.70 27.68
C LYS A 134 3.46 57.26 29.09
N GLU A 135 4.55 57.53 29.82
CA GLU A 135 4.55 58.15 31.16
C GLU A 135 3.77 59.47 31.23
#